data_AF-A0A7K1E2X3-F1
#
_entry.id   AF-A0A7K1E2X3-F1
#
_cell.length_a   1.000
_cell.length_b   1.000
_cell.length_c   1.000
_cell.angle_alpha   90.00
_cell.angle_beta   90.00
_cell.angle_gamma   90.00
#
_symmetry.space_group_name_H-M   'P 1'
#
loop_
_entity.id
_entity.type
_entity.pdbx_description
1 polymer ?
#
loop_
_entity_poly.entity_id
_entity_poly.type
_entity_poly.pdbx_seq_one_letter_code
_entity_poly.pdbx_strand_id
1 'polypeptide(L)' 'MAKIESAEELRALPVEELQEKVKNLKEELFNLRFQAATGQLESHGRLGAVRKEIARIYTILRERELGIGGAA' A
#
# COMPACT_ATOMS: atom_id res chain seq x y z
N MET A 1 15.94 3.12 0.26
CA MET A 1 14.51 3.51 0.18
C MET A 1 13.71 2.23 0.05
N ALA A 2 12.72 2.00 0.91
CA ALA A 2 11.87 0.80 0.79
C ALA A 2 11.26 0.74 -0.62
N LYS A 3 11.41 -0.41 -1.28
CA LYS A 3 10.93 -0.65 -2.65
C LYS A 3 9.42 -0.43 -2.67
N ILE A 4 8.96 0.58 -3.41
CA ILE A 4 7.54 0.76 -3.71
C ILE A 4 7.25 -0.18 -4.86
N GLU A 5 6.31 -1.09 -4.68
CA GLU A 5 5.94 -2.01 -5.74
C GLU A 5 5.26 -1.27 -6.90
N SER A 6 5.61 -1.68 -8.11
CA SER A 6 4.99 -1.13 -9.31
C SER A 6 3.54 -1.59 -9.40
N ALA A 7 2.71 -0.85 -10.14
CA ALA A 7 1.32 -1.26 -10.34
C ALA A 7 1.21 -2.63 -11.03
N GLU A 8 2.20 -2.98 -11.86
CA GLU A 8 2.28 -4.27 -12.54
C GLU A 8 2.59 -5.41 -11.56
N GLU A 9 3.56 -5.20 -10.67
CA GLU A 9 3.90 -6.16 -9.60
C GLU A 9 2.67 -6.42 -8.72
N LEU A 10 1.96 -5.37 -8.29
CA LEU A 10 0.73 -5.51 -7.50
C LEU A 10 -0.41 -6.21 -8.25
N ARG A 11 -0.50 -6.02 -9.57
CA ARG A 11 -1.50 -6.70 -10.41
C ARG A 11 -1.20 -8.19 -10.62
N ALA A 12 0.05 -8.61 -10.51
CA ALA A 12 0.45 -10.01 -10.61
C ALA A 12 0.13 -10.82 -9.33
N LEU A 13 -0.07 -10.15 -8.20
CA LEU A 13 -0.32 -10.81 -6.92
C LEU A 13 -1.77 -11.32 -6.77
N PRO A 14 -1.99 -12.43 -6.05
CA PRO A 14 -3.33 -12.90 -5.71
C PRO A 14 -4.05 -11.91 -4.76
N VAL A 15 -5.38 -12.00 -4.71
CA VAL A 15 -6.22 -11.08 -3.91
C VAL A 15 -5.90 -11.19 -2.43
N GLU A 16 -5.66 -12.40 -1.94
CA GLU A 16 -5.33 -12.70 -0.55
C GLU A 16 -4.03 -12.01 -0.13
N GLU A 17 -3.01 -12.07 -0.98
CA GLU A 17 -1.71 -11.44 -0.71
C GLU A 17 -1.81 -9.91 -0.75
N LEU A 18 -2.64 -9.35 -1.64
CA LEU A 18 -2.94 -7.92 -1.64
C LEU A 18 -3.62 -7.48 -0.34
N GLN A 19 -4.56 -8.28 0.19
CA GLN A 19 -5.20 -7.99 1.47
C GLN A 19 -4.23 -8.06 2.65
N GLU A 20 -3.33 -9.05 2.65
CA GLU A 20 -2.28 -9.18 3.66
C GLU A 20 -1.32 -7.97 3.63
N LYS A 21 -0.88 -7.57 2.43
CA LYS A 21 -0.06 -6.36 2.25
C LYS A 21 -0.73 -5.11 2.79
N VAL A 22 -2.04 -4.93 2.55
CA VAL A 22 -2.77 -3.79 3.11
C VAL A 22 -2.77 -3.80 4.63
N LYS A 23 -2.87 -4.97 5.29
CA LYS A 23 -2.78 -5.06 6.75
C LYS A 23 -1.41 -4.61 7.24
N ASN A 24 -0.35 -5.15 6.64
CA ASN A 24 1.03 -4.81 7.00
C ASN A 24 1.32 -3.31 6.81
N LEU A 25 0.88 -2.73 5.69
CA LEU A 25 1.05 -1.30 5.40
C LEU A 25 0.25 -0.41 6.36
N LYS A 26 -0.92 -0.86 6.85
CA LYS A 26 -1.70 -0.12 7.86
C LYS A 26 -1.01 -0.11 9.22
N GLU A 27 -0.41 -1.22 9.62
CA GLU A 27 0.41 -1.30 10.84
C GLU A 27 1.63 -0.38 10.73
N GLU A 28 2.32 -0.42 9.60
CA GLU A 28 3.43 0.51 9.33
C GLU A 28 2.96 1.97 9.38
N LEU A 29 1.84 2.30 8.75
CA LEU A 29 1.27 3.65 8.78
C LEU A 29 0.93 4.10 10.21
N PHE A 30 0.43 3.20 11.05
CA PHE A 30 0.15 3.49 12.46
C PHE A 30 1.45 3.84 13.20
N ASN A 31 2.49 3.03 13.04
CA ASN A 31 3.80 3.28 13.66
C ASN A 31 4.43 4.59 13.17
N LEU A 32 4.36 4.87 11.86
CA LEU A 32 4.87 6.12 11.28
C LEU A 32 4.10 7.35 11.79
N ARG A 33 2.78 7.24 11.99
CA ARG A 33 1.97 8.31 12.60
C ARG A 33 2.33 8.54 14.06
N PHE A 34 2.63 7.48 14.79
CA PHE A 34 3.10 7.57 16.17
C PHE A 34 4.47 8.27 16.23
N GLN A 35 5.43 7.85 15.41
CA GLN A 35 6.74 8.50 15.29
C GLN A 35 6.64 9.97 14.84
N ALA A 36 5.70 10.28 13.94
CA ALA A 36 5.44 11.65 13.52
C ALA A 36 4.94 12.52 14.68
N ALA A 37 4.06 11.98 15.53
CA ALA A 37 3.53 12.68 16.68
C ALA A 37 4.57 12.89 17.80
N THR A 38 5.51 11.95 17.97
CA THR A 38 6.62 12.10 18.93
C THR A 38 7.79 12.94 18.40
N GLY A 39 7.73 13.39 17.14
CA GLY A 39 8.79 14.18 16.50
C GLY A 39 10.06 13.38 16.16
N GLN A 40 10.00 12.05 16.22
CA GLN A 40 11.14 11.15 15.94
C GLN A 40 11.09 10.56 14.53
N LEU A 41 10.28 11.13 13.64
CA LEU A 41 10.12 10.59 12.29
C LEU A 41 11.34 10.95 11.43
N GLU A 42 12.19 9.96 11.16
CA GLU A 42 13.38 10.14 10.31
C GLU A 42 13.03 10.34 8.82
N SER A 43 11.93 9.74 8.35
CA SER A 43 11.54 9.77 6.93
C SER A 43 10.10 10.26 6.71
N HIS A 44 9.93 11.57 6.59
CA HIS A 44 8.65 12.19 6.23
C HIS A 44 8.08 11.69 4.89
N GLY A 45 8.96 11.33 3.95
CA GLY A 45 8.56 10.81 2.63
C GLY A 45 7.86 9.45 2.71
N ARG A 46 8.21 8.60 3.69
CA ARG A 46 7.64 7.26 3.82
C ARG A 46 6.15 7.29 4.15
N LEU A 47 5.70 8.24 4.96
CA LEU A 47 4.28 8.40 5.30
C LEU A 47 3.43 8.70 4.06
N GLY A 48 3.96 9.51 3.13
CA GLY A 48 3.32 9.75 1.82
C GLY A 48 3.32 8.51 0.94
N ALA A 49 4.44 7.78 0.89
CA ALA A 49 4.57 6.55 0.10
C ALA A 49 3.60 5.46 0.55
N VAL A 50 3.55 5.15 1.85
CA VAL A 50 2.67 4.12 2.42
C VAL A 50 1.20 4.43 2.15
N ARG A 51 0.77 5.70 2.28
CA ARG A 51 -0.61 6.11 1.93
C ARG A 51 -0.94 5.85 0.46
N LYS A 52 -0.01 6.18 -0.46
CA LYS A 52 -0.19 5.95 -1.90
C LYS A 52 -0.22 4.46 -2.23
N GLU A 53 0.59 3.66 -1.55
CA GLU A 53 0.67 2.21 -1.75
C GLU A 53 -0.63 1.53 -1.33
N ILE A 54 -1.18 1.88 -0.16
CA ILE A 54 -2.50 1.42 0.29
C ILE A 54 -3.59 1.81 -0.73
N ALA A 55 -3.58 3.05 -1.23
CA ALA A 55 -4.57 3.51 -2.21
C ALA A 55 -4.48 2.74 -3.54
N ARG A 56 -3.27 2.43 -4.02
CA ARG A 56 -3.06 1.63 -5.23
C ARG A 56 -3.63 0.22 -5.08
N ILE A 57 -3.36 -0.45 -3.96
CA ILE A 57 -3.87 -1.80 -3.73
C ILE A 57 -5.39 -1.80 -3.69
N TYR A 58 -6.02 -0.85 -2.98
CA TYR A 58 -7.48 -0.72 -2.96
C TYR A 58 -8.06 -0.48 -4.36
N THR A 59 -7.37 0.31 -5.18
CA THR A 59 -7.81 0.55 -6.56
C THR A 59 -7.78 -0.76 -7.36
N ILE A 60 -6.70 -1.55 -7.27
CA ILE A 60 -6.58 -2.84 -7.98
C ILE A 60 -7.63 -3.85 -7.49
N LEU A 61 -7.87 -3.91 -6.17
CA LEU A 61 -8.91 -4.77 -5.62
C LEU A 61 -10.29 -4.40 -6.18
N ARG A 62 -10.58 -3.10 -6.25
CA ARG A 62 -11.84 -2.60 -6.80
C ARG A 62 -11.96 -2.83 -8.32
N GLU A 63 -10.87 -2.63 -9.06
CA GLU A 63 -10.75 -2.96 -10.48
C GLU A 63 -11.13 -4.44 -10.72
N ARG A 64 -10.59 -5.36 -9.90
CA ARG A 64 -10.91 -6.80 -9.97
C ARG A 64 -12.36 -7.11 -9.64
N GLU A 65 -12.91 -6.50 -8.59
CA GLU A 65 -14.33 -6.66 -8.22
C GLU A 65 -15.29 -6.20 -9.33
N LEU A 66 -14.93 -5.14 -10.05
CA LEU A 66 -15.75 -4.58 -11.13
C LEU A 66 -15.51 -5.27 -12.47
N GLY A 67 -14.49 -6.14 -12.58
CA GLY A 67 -14.02 -6.68 -13.85
C GLY A 67 -13.41 -5.62 -14.78
N ILE A 68 -13.06 -4.45 -14.24
CA ILE A 68 -12.52 -3.30 -14.98
C ILE A 68 -11.03 -3.24 -14.69
N GLY A 69 -10.24 -3.87 -15.56
CA GLY A 69 -8.79 -3.92 -15.43
C GLY A 69 -8.33 -5.17 -16.13
N GLY A 70 -7.67 -5.01 -17.28
CA GLY A 70 -7.34 -6.06 -18.24
C GLY A 70 -6.46 -7.18 -17.69
N ALA A 71 -7.06 -8.04 -16.87
CA ALA A 71 -6.68 -9.42 -16.63
C ALA A 71 -7.90 -10.26 -17.06
N ALA A 72 -8.00 -10.42 -18.39
CA ALA A 72 -8.53 -11.64 -19.00
C ALA A 72 -7.35 -12.57 -19.26
#